data_AF-A0A7C5DKF7-F1
#
_entry.id   AF-A0A7C5DKF7-F1
#
_cell.length_a   1.000
_cell.length_b   1.000
_cell.length_c   1.000
_cell.angle_alpha   90.00
_cell.angle_beta   90.00
_cell.angle_gamma   90.00
#
_symmetry.space_group_name_H-M   'P 1'
#
loop_
_entity.id
_entity.type
_entity.pdbx_description
1 polymer ?
#
loop_
_entity_poly.entity_id
_entity_poly.type
_entity_poly.pdbx_seq_one_letter_code
_entity_poly.pdbx_strand_id
1 'polypeptide(L)'
;YDTELFSTKIWDYIERDEVNLLRFKSEFETILGFGQWEYKFGKGMVHYNYRLIDEDVFGKAYETFIAEIKKDSGIYYTPAKITQYMSQRLVKILFESKIQSIIKIIDDDDYDKAYKEFEDLLEITIIDPSSGSGSFLIKILREIYDYYIQIEKKTHWATKHFSEEVFEVPEHVTKALEFREKIGFNNPRELISKIILNHIFALDIDERAIETAKTNMWKEAVKLEPPIFNFRRLPKEANHILPNLGLNFISADALYDLEIEKQTDILHKKFKDEIKSLVEYRKKYLKNPFNPEIVDKINSIKNSIRIELEKEIEKIHKPTLIALEFYFLYFDEKGNPLKPEKQGFSGIINNPPWEEIYPVKKEFAEIGKYAMDYSAFDDWFQKKLEKNKKFAQGWEEYKGFYKNYSNFISENYEYHKQKPKTSSAMRTHLNYFKVFVERNLQLIKENGFMNILIPSSFQTDEGSFGIRKLVIEENNLHELFSFENRGYYEKINDSEKKIKLFPDVDNRFKFSIVLVEKNKEKRNTGFLGMFYLLNPSELYEKKPLVYDLEMVKQFSPENMSIMEFRSERDYELCGKIIGDHTKIAETKIRMRREFNLTDDRKLFKIKPESPDDLPLYEG
;
A
#
# COMPACT_ATOMS: atom_id res chain seq x y z
N TYR A 1 10.74 -7.24 27.20
CA TYR A 1 9.95 -7.23 25.96
C TYR A 1 10.97 -7.26 24.84
N ASP A 2 11.19 -8.44 24.25
CA ASP A 2 12.24 -8.65 23.26
C ASP A 2 11.56 -8.95 21.91
N THR A 3 11.11 -7.87 21.28
CA THR A 3 10.73 -7.82 19.86
C THR A 3 11.91 -7.26 19.08
N GLU A 4 11.95 -7.42 17.76
CA GLU A 4 12.98 -6.84 16.89
C GLU A 4 13.18 -5.33 17.10
N LEU A 5 12.14 -4.64 17.60
CA LEU A 5 12.16 -3.23 18.02
C LEU A 5 13.26 -2.87 19.04
N PHE A 6 13.76 -3.84 19.84
CA PHE A 6 14.80 -3.63 20.85
C PHE A 6 16.11 -4.38 20.53
N SER A 7 16.24 -4.91 19.31
CA SER A 7 17.44 -5.62 18.86
C SER A 7 18.70 -4.75 18.89
N THR A 8 18.54 -3.42 18.83
CA THR A 8 19.64 -2.46 18.86
C THR A 8 19.71 -1.75 20.21
N LYS A 9 20.92 -1.60 20.77
CA LYS A 9 21.11 -0.96 22.07
C LYS A 9 21.12 0.56 21.88
N ILE A 10 20.17 1.25 22.50
CA ILE A 10 20.09 2.73 22.46
C ILE A 10 21.41 3.42 22.86
N TRP A 11 22.18 2.80 23.76
CA TRP A 11 23.49 3.27 24.22
C TRP A 11 24.56 3.35 23.14
N ASP A 12 24.35 2.70 21.99
CA ASP A 12 25.26 2.75 20.86
C ASP A 12 25.09 4.05 20.05
N TYR A 13 24.00 4.80 20.27
CA TYR A 13 23.67 6.06 19.57
C TYR A 13 23.83 7.32 20.43
N ILE A 14 24.19 7.18 21.71
CA ILE A 14 24.29 8.30 22.65
C ILE A 14 25.76 8.67 22.85
N GLU A 15 26.14 9.90 22.47
CA GLU A 15 27.43 10.48 22.85
C GLU A 15 27.53 10.58 24.37
N ARG A 16 28.60 10.05 24.95
CA ARG A 16 28.72 9.80 26.40
C ARG A 16 29.39 10.95 27.17
N ASP A 17 29.28 12.19 26.68
CA ASP A 17 29.70 13.34 27.47
C ASP A 17 28.65 13.68 28.54
N GLU A 18 29.11 14.29 29.63
CA GLU A 18 28.28 14.54 30.81
C GLU A 18 27.07 15.44 30.52
N VAL A 19 27.25 16.45 29.66
CA VAL A 19 26.18 17.40 29.31
C VAL A 19 25.11 16.70 28.50
N ASN A 20 25.50 15.90 27.51
CA ASN A 20 24.56 15.14 26.70
C ASN A 20 23.85 14.04 27.50
N LEU A 21 24.53 13.36 28.42
CA LEU A 21 23.91 12.36 29.29
C LEU A 21 22.89 12.99 30.25
N LEU A 22 23.18 14.15 30.83
CA LEU A 22 22.25 14.89 31.66
C LEU A 22 21.03 15.36 30.87
N ARG A 23 21.25 15.86 29.65
CA ARG A 23 20.18 16.25 28.73
C ARG A 23 19.31 15.03 28.37
N PHE A 24 19.92 13.94 27.94
CA PHE A 24 19.22 12.70 27.61
C PHE A 24 18.37 12.23 28.80
N LYS A 25 18.94 12.20 30.01
CA LYS A 25 18.20 11.84 31.23
C LYS A 25 16.99 12.75 31.44
N SER A 26 17.18 14.07 31.37
CA SER A 26 16.10 15.04 31.59
C SER A 26 14.97 14.87 30.57
N GLU A 27 15.31 14.75 29.29
CA GLU A 27 14.32 14.52 28.23
C GLU A 27 13.63 13.16 28.39
N PHE A 28 14.39 12.11 28.72
CA PHE A 28 13.87 10.78 28.96
C PHE A 28 12.89 10.73 30.14
N GLU A 29 13.23 11.35 31.28
CA GLU A 29 12.35 11.46 32.45
C GLU A 29 11.08 12.25 32.13
N THR A 30 11.20 13.33 31.33
CA THR A 30 10.06 14.15 30.92
C THR A 30 9.12 13.38 29.97
N ILE A 31 9.68 12.78 28.92
CA ILE A 31 8.93 12.03 27.91
C ILE A 31 8.22 10.84 28.56
N LEU A 32 8.94 10.07 29.39
CA LEU A 32 8.35 8.90 30.04
C LEU A 32 7.38 9.27 31.15
N GLY A 33 7.49 10.47 31.73
CA GLY A 33 6.65 10.90 32.85
C GLY A 33 7.21 10.51 34.23
N PHE A 34 8.51 10.29 34.31
CA PHE A 34 9.24 10.05 35.57
C PHE A 34 9.68 11.36 36.25
N GLY A 35 9.62 12.49 35.54
CA GLY A 35 9.86 13.80 36.13
C GLY A 35 8.87 14.11 37.27
N GLN A 36 9.35 14.79 38.32
CA GLN A 36 8.54 15.07 39.52
C GLN A 36 7.24 15.84 39.21
N TRP A 37 7.27 16.71 38.20
CA TRP A 37 6.12 17.53 37.81
C TRP A 37 5.18 16.76 36.88
N GLU A 38 5.73 16.00 35.96
CA GLU A 38 5.01 15.16 35.01
C GLU A 38 4.17 14.12 35.74
N TYR A 39 4.77 13.45 36.74
CA TYR A 39 4.07 12.51 37.61
C TYR A 39 2.89 13.15 38.35
N LYS A 40 3.07 14.37 38.89
CA LYS A 40 2.01 15.10 39.60
C LYS A 40 0.86 15.53 38.69
N PHE A 41 1.13 15.81 37.43
CA PHE A 41 0.12 16.26 36.46
C PHE A 41 -0.39 15.14 35.54
N GLY A 42 0.03 13.89 35.77
CA GLY A 42 -0.31 12.77 34.90
C GLY A 42 0.16 12.96 33.46
N LYS A 43 1.31 13.62 33.26
CA LYS A 43 1.93 13.86 31.96
C LYS A 43 3.04 12.84 31.70
N GLY A 44 3.34 12.59 30.44
CA GLY A 44 4.35 11.62 30.02
C GLY A 44 3.78 10.23 29.76
N MET A 45 4.58 9.41 29.06
CA MET A 45 4.13 8.14 28.48
C MET A 45 3.49 7.18 29.49
N VAL A 46 4.02 7.06 30.71
CA VAL A 46 3.51 6.10 31.71
C VAL A 46 2.10 6.42 32.22
N HIS A 47 1.64 7.66 32.06
CA HIS A 47 0.31 8.10 32.47
C HIS A 47 -0.73 8.01 31.35
N TYR A 48 -0.28 7.80 30.10
CA TYR A 48 -1.18 7.66 28.97
C TYR A 48 -1.81 6.27 28.92
N ASN A 49 -3.13 6.19 28.76
CA ASN A 49 -3.81 4.91 28.56
C ASN A 49 -3.67 4.45 27.10
N TYR A 50 -2.58 3.75 26.79
CA TYR A 50 -2.31 3.24 25.45
C TYR A 50 -3.37 2.29 24.89
N ARG A 51 -4.31 1.78 25.70
CA ARG A 51 -5.45 1.02 25.17
C ARG A 51 -6.31 1.86 24.21
N LEU A 52 -6.32 3.18 24.39
CA LEU A 52 -7.14 4.11 23.61
C LEU A 52 -6.39 4.70 22.41
N ILE A 53 -5.13 4.32 22.17
CA ILE A 53 -4.33 4.92 21.10
C ILE A 53 -4.76 4.38 19.73
N ASP A 54 -5.31 5.24 18.89
CA ASP A 54 -5.69 4.92 17.52
C ASP A 54 -4.45 4.57 16.66
N GLU A 55 -4.59 3.67 15.69
CA GLU A 55 -3.59 3.41 14.63
C GLU A 55 -3.15 4.70 13.92
N ASP A 56 -4.07 5.65 13.76
CA ASP A 56 -3.82 6.95 13.14
C ASP A 56 -2.78 7.77 13.93
N VAL A 57 -2.61 7.54 15.23
CA VAL A 57 -1.72 8.36 16.07
C VAL A 57 -0.26 8.17 15.70
N PHE A 58 0.18 6.92 15.53
CA PHE A 58 1.57 6.63 15.15
C PHE A 58 1.84 7.02 13.70
N GLY A 59 0.86 6.83 12.81
CA GLY A 59 0.94 7.31 11.42
C GLY A 59 1.10 8.83 11.36
N LYS A 60 0.24 9.57 12.06
CA LYS A 60 0.35 11.04 12.16
C LYS A 60 1.64 11.51 12.81
N ALA A 61 2.13 10.80 13.84
CA ALA A 61 3.40 11.15 14.48
C ALA A 61 4.58 10.92 13.53
N TYR A 62 4.62 9.81 12.80
CA TYR A 62 5.60 9.57 11.73
C TYR A 62 5.55 10.69 10.69
N GLU A 63 4.36 11.06 10.22
CA GLU A 63 4.21 12.14 9.24
C GLU A 63 4.66 13.51 9.78
N THR A 64 4.22 13.85 10.98
CA THR A 64 4.47 15.16 11.60
C THR A 64 5.94 15.35 11.94
N PHE A 65 6.60 14.35 12.52
CA PHE A 65 7.94 14.53 13.08
C PHE A 65 9.06 13.98 12.19
N ILE A 66 8.77 13.01 11.33
CA ILE A 66 9.77 12.32 10.51
C ILE A 66 9.60 12.65 9.02
N ALA A 67 8.36 12.81 8.55
CA ALA A 67 8.07 13.14 7.16
C ALA A 67 7.96 14.65 6.87
N GLU A 68 7.86 15.54 7.87
CA GLU A 68 7.82 17.00 7.64
C GLU A 68 9.03 17.52 6.86
N ILE A 69 10.20 16.89 7.04
CA ILE A 69 11.43 17.19 6.28
C ILE A 69 11.34 16.69 4.83
N LYS A 70 10.45 15.72 4.55
CA LYS A 70 10.27 15.03 3.27
C LYS A 70 8.87 15.21 2.66
N LYS A 71 8.11 16.27 2.99
CA LYS A 71 6.73 16.43 2.49
C LYS A 71 6.59 16.48 0.96
N ASP A 72 7.67 16.79 0.23
CA ASP A 72 7.68 16.71 -1.24
C ASP A 72 7.71 15.25 -1.76
N SER A 73 7.97 14.24 -0.91
CA SER A 73 8.09 12.83 -1.29
C SER A 73 6.77 12.03 -1.27
N GLY A 74 5.62 12.71 -1.29
CA GLY A 74 4.31 12.08 -1.48
C GLY A 74 3.77 11.23 -0.32
N ILE A 75 4.20 11.47 0.92
CA ILE A 75 3.73 10.75 2.11
C ILE A 75 2.44 11.42 2.62
N TYR A 76 1.29 10.84 2.30
CA TYR A 76 -0.02 11.37 2.72
C TYR A 76 -0.83 10.32 3.51
N TYR A 77 -1.32 10.68 4.70
CA TYR A 77 -2.23 9.83 5.46
C TYR A 77 -3.53 9.60 4.70
N THR A 78 -3.87 8.34 4.45
CA THR A 78 -5.16 8.00 3.82
C THR A 78 -6.29 8.10 4.86
N PRO A 79 -7.38 8.83 4.58
CA PRO A 79 -8.51 8.94 5.51
C PRO A 79 -9.08 7.59 5.94
N ALA A 80 -9.33 7.41 7.24
CA ALA A 80 -9.73 6.13 7.81
C ALA A 80 -10.95 5.47 7.14
N LYS A 81 -11.96 6.25 6.73
CA LYS A 81 -13.14 5.74 6.00
C LYS A 81 -12.81 5.23 4.59
N ILE A 82 -11.85 5.84 3.90
CA ILE A 82 -11.39 5.40 2.57
C ILE A 82 -10.58 4.11 2.73
N THR A 83 -9.63 4.10 3.67
CA THR A 83 -8.83 2.92 4.02
C THR A 83 -9.74 1.74 4.38
N GLN A 84 -10.75 1.98 5.21
CA GLN A 84 -11.73 0.98 5.62
C GLN A 84 -12.53 0.43 4.43
N TYR A 85 -13.08 1.29 3.57
CA TYR A 85 -13.80 0.84 2.38
C TYR A 85 -12.92 -0.04 1.49
N MET A 86 -11.71 0.41 1.17
CA MET A 86 -10.80 -0.32 0.29
C MET A 86 -10.43 -1.69 0.87
N SER A 87 -10.12 -1.76 2.17
CA SER A 87 -9.82 -3.01 2.86
C SER A 87 -11.01 -3.95 2.90
N GLN A 88 -12.21 -3.45 3.22
CA GLN A 88 -13.46 -4.22 3.23
C GLN A 88 -13.75 -4.84 1.86
N ARG A 89 -13.65 -4.03 0.79
CA ARG A 89 -13.88 -4.51 -0.57
C ARG A 89 -12.89 -5.61 -0.95
N LEU A 90 -11.60 -5.40 -0.71
CA LEU A 90 -10.57 -6.37 -1.09
C LEU A 90 -10.72 -7.69 -0.31
N VAL A 91 -10.87 -7.62 1.01
CA VAL A 91 -11.02 -8.82 1.86
C VAL A 91 -12.30 -9.56 1.51
N LYS A 92 -13.42 -8.85 1.30
CA LYS A 92 -14.68 -9.47 0.88
C LYS A 92 -14.52 -10.29 -0.40
N ILE A 93 -13.91 -9.71 -1.44
CA ILE A 93 -13.70 -10.39 -2.73
C ILE A 93 -12.87 -11.66 -2.58
N LEU A 94 -11.84 -11.63 -1.72
CA LEU A 94 -10.90 -12.74 -1.56
C LEU A 94 -11.41 -13.82 -0.59
N PHE A 95 -12.14 -13.45 0.47
CA PHE A 95 -12.47 -14.36 1.58
C PHE A 95 -13.93 -14.84 1.59
N GLU A 96 -14.90 -14.01 1.16
CA GLU A 96 -16.32 -14.28 1.43
C GLU A 96 -16.78 -15.62 0.86
N SER A 97 -16.50 -15.89 -0.42
CA SER A 97 -16.93 -17.13 -1.09
C SER A 97 -16.33 -18.38 -0.46
N LYS A 98 -15.05 -18.35 -0.09
CA LYS A 98 -14.36 -19.45 0.60
C LYS A 98 -14.93 -19.68 1.99
N ILE A 99 -15.17 -18.62 2.76
CA ILE A 99 -15.75 -18.74 4.11
C ILE A 99 -17.16 -19.33 4.04
N GLN A 100 -18.00 -18.88 3.10
CA GLN A 100 -19.32 -19.47 2.90
C GLN A 100 -19.26 -20.94 2.47
N SER A 101 -18.28 -21.32 1.63
CA SER A 101 -18.01 -22.72 1.28
C SER A 101 -17.65 -23.56 2.50
N ILE A 102 -16.70 -23.10 3.32
CA ILE A 102 -16.27 -23.77 4.56
C ILE A 102 -17.46 -23.93 5.52
N ILE A 103 -18.23 -22.86 5.77
CA ILE A 103 -19.39 -22.90 6.66
C ILE A 103 -20.43 -23.90 6.17
N LYS A 104 -20.68 -23.97 4.85
CA LYS A 104 -21.61 -24.94 4.27
C LYS A 104 -21.12 -26.38 4.48
N ILE A 105 -19.83 -26.64 4.31
CA ILE A 105 -19.27 -27.98 4.53
C ILE A 105 -19.34 -28.36 6.02
N ILE A 106 -19.15 -27.40 6.93
CA ILE A 106 -19.36 -27.60 8.38
C ILE A 106 -20.82 -27.94 8.69
N ASP A 107 -21.79 -27.31 8.01
CA ASP A 107 -23.22 -27.63 8.16
C ASP A 107 -23.57 -29.06 7.72
N ASP A 108 -22.75 -29.66 6.85
CA ASP A 108 -22.87 -31.05 6.42
C ASP A 108 -22.07 -32.03 7.32
N ASP A 109 -21.51 -31.56 8.45
CA ASP A 109 -20.66 -32.31 9.40
C ASP A 109 -19.38 -32.95 8.79
N ASP A 110 -18.91 -32.45 7.63
CA ASP A 110 -17.69 -32.94 6.96
C ASP A 110 -16.45 -32.09 7.33
N TYR A 111 -16.00 -32.24 8.58
CA TYR A 111 -14.89 -31.44 9.14
C TYR A 111 -13.54 -31.65 8.44
N ASP A 112 -13.28 -32.83 7.87
CA ASP A 112 -12.03 -33.11 7.16
C ASP A 112 -11.99 -32.34 5.83
N LYS A 113 -13.11 -32.33 5.10
CA LYS A 113 -13.23 -31.52 3.87
C LYS A 113 -13.24 -30.02 4.19
N ALA A 114 -13.89 -29.60 5.28
CA ALA A 114 -13.86 -28.21 5.72
C ALA A 114 -12.42 -27.76 6.04
N TYR A 115 -11.63 -28.63 6.67
CA TYR A 115 -10.23 -28.33 6.97
C TYR A 115 -9.39 -28.20 5.69
N LYS A 116 -9.62 -29.06 4.70
CA LYS A 116 -8.93 -28.95 3.40
C LYS A 116 -9.25 -27.63 2.68
N GLU A 117 -10.52 -27.21 2.68
CA GLU A 117 -10.91 -25.90 2.12
C GLU A 117 -10.32 -24.74 2.93
N PHE A 118 -10.16 -24.93 4.25
CA PHE A 118 -9.46 -23.96 5.11
C PHE A 118 -7.96 -23.88 4.81
N GLU A 119 -7.30 -24.95 4.40
CA GLU A 119 -5.90 -24.88 3.92
C GLU A 119 -5.79 -23.97 2.68
N ASP A 120 -6.76 -24.03 1.76
CA ASP A 120 -6.82 -23.13 0.61
C ASP A 120 -7.12 -21.66 1.01
N LEU A 121 -7.74 -21.43 2.17
CA LEU A 121 -7.94 -20.10 2.74
C LEU A 121 -6.60 -19.51 3.19
N LEU A 122 -5.73 -20.31 3.80
CA LEU A 122 -4.40 -19.91 4.28
C LEU A 122 -3.47 -19.43 3.16
N GLU A 123 -3.72 -19.83 1.92
CA GLU A 123 -2.96 -19.40 0.74
C GLU A 123 -3.29 -17.98 0.25
N ILE A 124 -4.31 -17.32 0.81
CA ILE A 124 -4.65 -15.95 0.43
C ILE A 124 -3.63 -14.99 1.05
N THR A 125 -2.96 -14.21 0.22
CA THR A 125 -1.94 -13.26 0.66
C THR A 125 -2.24 -11.85 0.15
N ILE A 126 -2.13 -10.86 1.03
CA ILE A 126 -2.38 -9.44 0.74
C ILE A 126 -1.14 -8.63 1.10
N ILE A 127 -0.63 -7.84 0.15
CA ILE A 127 0.50 -6.94 0.35
C ILE A 127 0.13 -5.47 0.14
N ASP A 128 0.73 -4.60 0.93
CA ASP A 128 0.86 -3.17 0.62
C ASP A 128 2.32 -2.87 0.21
N PRO A 129 2.62 -2.65 -1.09
CA PRO A 129 3.98 -2.42 -1.58
C PRO A 129 4.51 -0.99 -1.37
N SER A 130 3.73 -0.12 -0.71
CA SER A 130 4.13 1.23 -0.34
C SER A 130 3.46 1.59 1.00
N SER A 131 3.71 0.75 2.00
CA SER A 131 2.84 0.61 3.18
C SER A 131 2.85 1.78 4.15
N GLY A 132 3.88 2.63 4.11
CA GLY A 132 4.07 3.69 5.09
C GLY A 132 3.96 3.15 6.52
N SER A 133 3.07 3.73 7.31
CA SER A 133 2.80 3.31 8.69
C SER A 133 1.88 2.08 8.85
N GLY A 134 1.47 1.46 7.75
CA GLY A 134 0.69 0.21 7.73
C GLY A 134 -0.82 0.39 7.95
N SER A 135 -1.39 1.57 7.73
CA SER A 135 -2.81 1.87 8.02
C SER A 135 -3.80 0.92 7.30
N PHE A 136 -3.58 0.61 6.02
CA PHE A 136 -4.36 -0.38 5.28
C PHE A 136 -4.28 -1.76 5.91
N LEU A 137 -3.07 -2.19 6.28
CA LEU A 137 -2.82 -3.54 6.81
C LEU A 137 -3.53 -3.78 8.15
N ILE A 138 -3.68 -2.75 8.99
CA ILE A 138 -4.46 -2.82 10.22
C ILE A 138 -5.95 -3.07 9.93
N LYS A 139 -6.51 -2.39 8.93
CA LYS A 139 -7.91 -2.61 8.53
C LYS A 139 -8.08 -3.99 7.89
N ILE A 140 -7.14 -4.43 7.06
CA ILE A 140 -7.13 -5.79 6.50
C ILE A 140 -7.13 -6.84 7.62
N LEU A 141 -6.30 -6.68 8.66
CA LEU A 141 -6.27 -7.61 9.80
C LEU A 141 -7.66 -7.72 10.47
N ARG A 142 -8.30 -6.59 10.76
CA ARG A 142 -9.64 -6.58 11.39
C ARG A 142 -10.66 -7.33 10.55
N GLU A 143 -10.72 -7.04 9.26
CA GLU A 143 -11.68 -7.66 8.34
C GLU A 143 -11.43 -9.17 8.17
N ILE A 144 -10.16 -9.61 8.03
CA ILE A 144 -9.82 -11.04 7.97
C ILE A 144 -10.20 -11.74 9.28
N TYR A 145 -9.86 -11.13 10.42
CA TYR A 145 -10.19 -11.70 11.73
C TYR A 145 -11.69 -11.91 11.90
N ASP A 146 -12.53 -10.97 11.47
CA ASP A 146 -13.98 -11.11 11.51
C ASP A 146 -14.48 -12.30 10.67
N TYR A 147 -13.87 -12.60 9.52
CA TYR A 147 -14.18 -13.80 8.73
C TYR A 147 -13.80 -15.09 9.47
N TYR A 148 -12.63 -15.13 10.11
CA TYR A 148 -12.21 -16.27 10.93
C TYR A 148 -13.17 -16.53 12.10
N ILE A 149 -13.67 -15.46 12.72
CA ILE A 149 -14.63 -15.55 13.82
C ILE A 149 -15.98 -16.12 13.37
N GLN A 150 -16.35 -16.03 12.09
CA GLN A 150 -17.55 -16.70 11.58
C GLN A 150 -17.41 -18.24 11.66
N ILE A 151 -16.24 -18.78 11.30
CA ILE A 151 -15.95 -20.22 11.43
C ILE A 151 -15.91 -20.62 12.91
N GLU A 152 -15.29 -19.79 13.76
CA GLU A 152 -15.22 -20.03 15.21
C GLU A 152 -16.63 -20.16 15.80
N LYS A 153 -17.50 -19.17 15.54
CA LYS A 153 -18.88 -19.15 16.03
C LYS A 153 -19.67 -20.36 15.56
N LYS A 154 -19.45 -20.79 14.32
CA LYS A 154 -20.15 -21.94 13.73
C LYS A 154 -19.82 -23.25 14.42
N THR A 155 -18.62 -23.38 14.98
CA THR A 155 -18.14 -24.58 15.67
C THR A 155 -18.13 -24.44 17.20
N HIS A 156 -18.46 -23.27 17.73
CA HIS A 156 -18.33 -22.95 19.16
C HIS A 156 -19.19 -23.85 20.07
N TRP A 157 -20.31 -24.35 19.54
CA TRP A 157 -21.21 -25.27 20.24
C TRP A 157 -20.48 -26.50 20.79
N ALA A 158 -19.44 -26.98 20.09
CA ALA A 158 -18.66 -28.16 20.49
C ALA A 158 -17.85 -27.95 21.77
N THR A 159 -17.62 -26.70 22.19
CA THR A 159 -16.89 -26.37 23.43
C THR A 159 -17.76 -26.35 24.68
N LYS A 160 -19.09 -26.37 24.52
CA LYS A 160 -20.02 -26.43 25.65
C LYS A 160 -19.87 -27.78 26.33
N HIS A 161 -19.75 -27.76 27.66
CA HIS A 161 -19.51 -28.97 28.45
C HIS A 161 -20.64 -29.99 28.21
N PHE A 162 -20.29 -31.18 27.75
CA PHE A 162 -21.09 -32.36 27.99
C PHE A 162 -20.93 -32.66 29.47
N SER A 163 -22.04 -32.64 30.23
CA SER A 163 -22.05 -32.88 31.67
C SER A 163 -21.26 -34.15 32.01
N GLU A 164 -20.61 -34.16 33.18
CA GLU A 164 -19.77 -35.25 33.73
C GLU A 164 -20.43 -36.65 33.77
N GLU A 165 -21.67 -36.77 33.33
CA GLU A 165 -22.47 -38.01 33.22
C GLU A 165 -22.40 -38.67 31.82
N VAL A 166 -21.77 -38.05 30.83
CA VAL A 166 -21.61 -38.66 29.49
C VAL A 166 -20.29 -39.44 29.42
N PHE A 167 -20.38 -40.78 29.43
CA PHE A 167 -19.21 -41.67 29.39
C PHE A 167 -18.43 -41.64 28.05
N GLU A 168 -19.06 -41.20 26.94
CA GLU A 168 -18.43 -41.11 25.61
C GLU A 168 -18.86 -39.83 24.87
N VAL A 169 -17.88 -39.04 24.43
CA VAL A 169 -18.11 -37.85 23.60
C VAL A 169 -18.56 -38.30 22.20
N PRO A 170 -19.71 -37.84 21.68
CA PRO A 170 -20.18 -38.25 20.36
C PRO A 170 -19.17 -37.94 19.25
N GLU A 171 -19.06 -38.80 18.24
CA GLU A 171 -18.04 -38.70 17.18
C GLU A 171 -18.04 -37.33 16.46
N HIS A 172 -19.21 -36.78 16.17
CA HIS A 172 -19.34 -35.46 15.52
C HIS A 172 -18.76 -34.32 16.38
N VAL A 173 -18.87 -34.41 17.71
CA VAL A 173 -18.28 -33.45 18.66
C VAL A 173 -16.75 -33.58 18.65
N THR A 174 -16.24 -34.81 18.70
CA THR A 174 -14.80 -35.08 18.65
C THR A 174 -14.19 -34.51 17.38
N LYS A 175 -14.80 -34.76 16.21
CA LYS A 175 -14.38 -34.20 14.92
C LYS A 175 -14.42 -32.67 14.90
N ALA A 176 -15.46 -32.06 15.46
CA ALA A 176 -15.55 -30.60 15.57
C ALA A 176 -14.46 -30.02 16.48
N LEU A 177 -14.15 -30.67 17.61
CA LEU A 177 -13.07 -30.27 18.51
C LEU A 177 -11.68 -30.39 17.86
N GLU A 178 -11.43 -31.48 17.15
CA GLU A 178 -10.19 -31.68 16.38
C GLU A 178 -10.03 -30.62 15.29
N PHE A 179 -11.10 -30.32 14.55
CA PHE A 179 -11.11 -29.24 13.56
C PHE A 179 -10.75 -27.88 14.18
N ARG A 180 -11.37 -27.55 15.33
CA ARG A 180 -11.10 -26.32 16.07
C ARG A 180 -9.65 -26.23 16.55
N GLU A 181 -9.09 -27.35 17.01
CA GLU A 181 -7.70 -27.43 17.43
C GLU A 181 -6.74 -27.21 16.25
N LYS A 182 -6.97 -27.88 15.11
CA LYS A 182 -6.13 -27.74 13.91
C LYS A 182 -6.06 -26.28 13.42
N ILE A 183 -7.19 -25.56 13.45
CA ILE A 183 -7.23 -24.13 13.10
C ILE A 183 -6.54 -23.26 14.16
N GLY A 184 -6.63 -23.64 15.43
CA GLY A 184 -6.06 -22.91 16.56
C GLY A 184 -7.08 -22.05 17.31
N PHE A 185 -8.38 -22.33 17.21
CA PHE A 185 -9.41 -21.59 17.98
C PHE A 185 -9.25 -21.75 19.50
N ASN A 186 -8.59 -22.81 19.95
CA ASN A 186 -8.28 -23.05 21.37
C ASN A 186 -7.10 -22.17 21.87
N ASN A 187 -6.36 -21.54 20.97
CA ASN A 187 -5.26 -20.63 21.29
C ASN A 187 -5.37 -19.35 20.45
N PRO A 188 -6.25 -18.40 20.83
CA PRO A 188 -6.50 -17.18 20.05
C PRO A 188 -5.23 -16.35 19.78
N ARG A 189 -4.22 -16.43 20.65
CA ARG A 189 -2.95 -15.72 20.48
C ARG A 189 -2.15 -16.28 19.31
N GLU A 190 -2.09 -17.61 19.20
CA GLU A 190 -1.46 -18.28 18.07
C GLU A 190 -2.28 -18.09 16.79
N LEU A 191 -3.61 -18.10 16.88
CA LEU A 191 -4.49 -17.83 15.74
C LEU A 191 -4.25 -16.43 15.14
N ILE A 192 -4.22 -15.38 15.98
CA ILE A 192 -3.95 -14.01 15.51
C ILE A 192 -2.57 -13.95 14.84
N SER A 193 -1.54 -14.56 15.42
CA SER A 193 -0.21 -14.65 14.80
C SER A 193 -0.24 -15.39 13.45
N LYS A 194 -0.97 -16.50 13.35
CA LYS A 194 -1.14 -17.25 12.09
C LYS A 194 -1.85 -16.42 11.04
N ILE A 195 -2.90 -15.68 11.40
CA ILE A 195 -3.62 -14.78 10.49
C ILE A 195 -2.66 -13.73 9.92
N ILE A 196 -1.90 -13.06 10.77
CA ILE A 196 -0.94 -12.03 10.35
C ILE A 196 0.13 -12.63 9.45
N LEU A 197 0.77 -13.72 9.88
CA LEU A 197 1.92 -14.31 9.20
C LEU A 197 1.58 -14.96 7.86
N ASN A 198 0.37 -15.50 7.69
CA ASN A 198 -0.09 -16.07 6.43
C ASN A 198 -0.60 -15.01 5.46
N HIS A 199 -1.35 -14.02 5.93
CA HIS A 199 -2.14 -13.17 5.04
C HIS A 199 -1.60 -11.77 4.80
N ILE A 200 -0.77 -11.21 5.69
CA ILE A 200 -0.49 -9.77 5.70
C ILE A 200 0.99 -9.48 5.46
N PHE A 201 1.27 -8.70 4.42
CA PHE A 201 2.62 -8.36 3.97
C PHE A 201 2.76 -6.86 3.73
N ALA A 202 3.95 -6.33 3.96
CA ALA A 202 4.26 -4.91 3.82
C ALA A 202 5.61 -4.74 3.13
N LEU A 203 5.68 -3.75 2.25
CA LEU A 203 6.93 -3.27 1.72
C LEU A 203 6.94 -1.74 1.74
N ASP A 204 8.06 -1.17 2.16
CA ASP A 204 8.29 0.27 2.13
C ASP A 204 9.78 0.56 1.97
N ILE A 205 10.09 1.67 1.32
CA ILE A 205 11.47 2.10 1.13
C ILE A 205 12.10 2.62 2.43
N ASP A 206 11.30 3.21 3.33
CA ASP A 206 11.73 3.75 4.62
C ASP A 206 11.62 2.69 5.71
N GLU A 207 12.76 2.26 6.24
CA GLU A 207 12.84 1.33 7.36
C GLU A 207 12.06 1.81 8.60
N ARG A 208 12.01 3.12 8.84
CA ARG A 208 11.27 3.69 9.98
C ARG A 208 9.76 3.55 9.80
N ALA A 209 9.29 3.61 8.55
CA ALA A 209 7.89 3.36 8.21
C ALA A 209 7.54 1.89 8.50
N ILE A 210 8.40 0.96 8.07
CA ILE A 210 8.27 -0.48 8.37
C ILE A 210 8.23 -0.75 9.89
N GLU A 211 9.13 -0.18 10.69
CA GLU A 211 9.11 -0.36 12.15
C GLU A 211 7.83 0.21 12.80
N THR A 212 7.33 1.33 12.27
CA THR A 212 6.04 1.89 12.68
C THR A 212 4.88 0.96 12.33
N ALA A 213 4.90 0.39 11.12
CA ALA A 213 3.87 -0.54 10.64
C ALA A 213 3.85 -1.85 11.46
N LYS A 214 5.02 -2.41 11.80
CA LYS A 214 5.12 -3.58 12.71
C LYS A 214 4.54 -3.27 14.09
N THR A 215 4.90 -2.11 14.66
CA THR A 215 4.38 -1.66 15.96
C THR A 215 2.86 -1.51 15.94
N ASN A 216 2.31 -0.91 14.89
CA ASN A 216 0.87 -0.80 14.69
C ASN A 216 0.21 -2.18 14.59
N MET A 217 0.81 -3.12 13.86
CA MET A 217 0.31 -4.48 13.67
C MET A 217 0.21 -5.24 14.99
N TRP A 218 1.26 -5.21 15.81
CA TRP A 218 1.24 -5.83 17.14
C TRP A 218 0.25 -5.19 18.10
N LYS A 219 0.16 -3.86 18.07
CA LYS A 219 -0.84 -3.15 18.87
C LYS A 219 -2.25 -3.62 18.49
N GLU A 220 -2.52 -3.74 17.20
CA GLU A 220 -3.82 -4.19 16.73
C GLU A 220 -4.09 -5.64 17.13
N ALA A 221 -3.10 -6.53 16.99
CA ALA A 221 -3.20 -7.91 17.46
C ALA A 221 -3.62 -7.99 18.94
N VAL A 222 -3.06 -7.12 19.80
CA VAL A 222 -3.45 -7.02 21.21
C VAL A 222 -4.87 -6.48 21.40
N LYS A 223 -5.32 -5.55 20.54
CA LYS A 223 -6.66 -4.95 20.61
C LYS A 223 -7.77 -5.91 20.19
N LEU A 224 -7.50 -6.86 19.30
CA LEU A 224 -8.49 -7.87 18.89
C LEU A 224 -8.95 -8.71 20.08
N GLU A 225 -8.02 -9.13 20.94
CA GLU A 225 -8.31 -9.97 22.12
C GLU A 225 -7.53 -9.54 23.38
N PRO A 226 -7.82 -8.38 23.98
CA PRO A 226 -7.03 -7.85 25.11
C PRO A 226 -6.85 -8.80 26.30
N PRO A 227 -7.85 -9.63 26.70
CA PRO A 227 -7.71 -10.52 27.85
C PRO A 227 -6.61 -11.58 27.69
N ILE A 228 -6.30 -12.03 26.48
CA ILE A 228 -5.30 -13.10 26.26
C ILE A 228 -3.86 -12.58 26.36
N PHE A 229 -3.66 -11.28 26.17
CA PHE A 229 -2.36 -10.60 26.29
C PHE A 229 -2.12 -10.01 27.68
N ASN A 230 -3.02 -10.25 28.64
CA ASN A 230 -2.81 -9.82 30.01
C ASN A 230 -1.60 -10.55 30.61
N PHE A 231 -0.60 -9.80 31.05
CA PHE A 231 0.64 -10.35 31.62
C PHE A 231 0.42 -11.39 32.73
N ARG A 232 -0.69 -11.31 33.49
CA ARG A 232 -1.02 -12.27 34.55
C ARG A 232 -1.47 -13.64 34.02
N ARG A 233 -1.85 -13.71 32.75
CA ARG A 233 -2.32 -14.91 32.04
C ARG A 233 -1.28 -15.47 31.06
N LEU A 234 -0.17 -14.77 30.85
CA LEU A 234 0.90 -15.24 30.00
C LEU A 234 1.67 -16.38 30.68
N PRO A 235 2.15 -17.39 29.92
CA PRO A 235 3.02 -18.42 30.48
C PRO A 235 4.27 -17.77 31.08
N LYS A 236 4.73 -18.26 32.23
CA LYS A 236 5.88 -17.67 32.94
C LYS A 236 7.18 -17.77 32.14
N GLU A 237 7.26 -18.79 31.29
CA GLU A 237 8.41 -19.12 30.43
C GLU A 237 8.29 -18.50 29.03
N ALA A 238 7.21 -17.76 28.72
CA ALA A 238 7.00 -17.19 27.40
C ALA A 238 7.87 -15.94 27.19
N ASN A 239 9.01 -16.12 26.52
CA ASN A 239 9.94 -15.03 26.20
C ASN A 239 9.47 -14.16 25.02
N HIS A 240 8.68 -14.72 24.09
CA HIS A 240 8.07 -13.99 22.97
C HIS A 240 6.56 -14.22 22.94
N ILE A 241 5.81 -13.11 22.93
CA ILE A 241 4.34 -13.11 23.03
C ILE A 241 3.67 -12.78 21.70
N LEU A 242 4.37 -12.03 20.86
CA LEU A 242 3.96 -11.57 19.55
C LEU A 242 4.92 -12.14 18.50
N PRO A 243 4.46 -12.33 17.26
CA PRO A 243 5.30 -12.88 16.21
C PRO A 243 6.33 -11.85 15.76
N ASN A 244 7.53 -12.33 15.40
CA ASN A 244 8.48 -11.54 14.64
C ASN A 244 7.93 -11.34 13.22
N LEU A 245 7.91 -10.08 12.75
CA LEU A 245 7.30 -9.71 11.48
C LEU A 245 8.33 -9.50 10.35
N GLY A 246 9.61 -9.77 10.59
CA GLY A 246 10.70 -9.55 9.64
C GLY A 246 10.64 -10.36 8.35
N LEU A 247 9.80 -11.41 8.27
CA LEU A 247 9.53 -12.14 7.02
C LEU A 247 8.33 -11.60 6.24
N ASN A 248 7.52 -10.75 6.87
CA ASN A 248 6.27 -10.22 6.32
C ASN A 248 6.41 -8.73 5.96
N PHE A 249 7.21 -7.98 6.72
CA PHE A 249 7.39 -6.54 6.62
C PHE A 249 8.83 -6.25 6.21
N ILE A 250 9.03 -5.91 4.93
CA ILE A 250 10.34 -5.80 4.29
C ILE A 250 10.61 -4.34 3.94
N SER A 251 11.79 -3.83 4.30
CA SER A 251 12.25 -2.53 3.80
C SER A 251 13.00 -2.73 2.48
N ALA A 252 12.49 -2.20 1.38
CA ALA A 252 13.13 -2.20 0.05
C ALA A 252 12.43 -1.21 -0.89
N ASP A 253 13.02 -0.91 -2.04
CA ASP A 253 12.33 -0.15 -3.08
C ASP A 253 11.49 -1.08 -3.94
N ALA A 254 10.16 -0.93 -3.85
CA ALA A 254 9.17 -1.74 -4.53
C ALA A 254 9.33 -1.74 -6.05
N LEU A 255 9.83 -0.64 -6.61
CA LEU A 255 9.99 -0.43 -8.03
C LEU A 255 11.38 -0.85 -8.53
N TYR A 256 12.37 -0.96 -7.63
CA TYR A 256 13.72 -1.40 -7.95
C TYR A 256 13.87 -2.91 -7.68
N ASP A 257 13.79 -3.71 -8.74
CA ASP A 257 13.88 -5.16 -8.61
C ASP A 257 14.55 -5.81 -9.82
N LEU A 258 15.14 -6.98 -9.62
CA LEU A 258 15.54 -7.84 -10.72
C LEU A 258 14.27 -8.43 -11.36
N GLU A 259 14.24 -8.69 -12.66
CA GLU A 259 13.09 -9.34 -13.30
C GLU A 259 12.72 -10.65 -12.56
N ILE A 260 11.43 -10.84 -12.27
CA ILE A 260 10.94 -11.97 -11.46
C ILE A 260 11.35 -13.30 -12.10
N GLU A 261 11.20 -13.42 -13.42
CA GLU A 261 11.60 -14.63 -14.16
C GLU A 261 13.09 -14.92 -13.96
N LYS A 262 13.96 -13.90 -14.13
CA LYS A 262 15.40 -14.03 -13.90
C LYS A 262 15.73 -14.41 -12.45
N GLN A 263 15.05 -13.83 -11.46
CA GLN A 263 15.20 -14.23 -10.06
C GLN A 263 14.84 -15.71 -9.87
N THR A 264 13.65 -16.12 -10.32
CA THR A 264 13.17 -17.50 -10.14
C THR A 264 14.09 -18.52 -10.81
N ASP A 265 14.63 -18.18 -11.98
CA ASP A 265 15.59 -18.99 -12.72
C ASP A 265 16.90 -19.18 -11.95
N ILE A 266 17.48 -18.11 -11.42
CA ILE A 266 18.73 -18.17 -10.65
C ILE A 266 18.51 -18.98 -9.38
N LEU A 267 17.43 -18.69 -8.64
CA LEU A 267 17.06 -19.38 -7.41
C LEU A 267 16.85 -20.89 -7.65
N HIS A 268 16.16 -21.26 -8.72
CA HIS A 268 15.94 -22.67 -9.06
C HIS A 268 17.23 -23.38 -9.50
N LYS A 269 18.06 -22.75 -10.33
CA LYS A 269 19.26 -23.38 -10.91
C LYS A 269 20.42 -23.47 -9.91
N LYS A 270 20.56 -22.49 -9.01
CA LYS A 270 21.71 -22.39 -8.11
C LYS A 270 21.39 -22.64 -6.63
N PHE A 271 20.15 -22.40 -6.18
CA PHE A 271 19.80 -22.35 -4.74
C PHE A 271 18.60 -23.21 -4.38
N LYS A 272 18.33 -24.28 -5.13
CA LYS A 272 17.13 -25.12 -4.97
C LYS A 272 17.00 -25.70 -3.56
N ASP A 273 18.10 -26.21 -3.01
CA ASP A 273 18.12 -26.86 -1.69
C ASP A 273 17.97 -25.83 -0.56
N GLU A 274 18.52 -24.63 -0.74
CA GLU A 274 18.31 -23.50 0.15
C GLU A 274 16.85 -23.04 0.13
N ILE A 275 16.23 -22.90 -1.05
CA ILE A 275 14.80 -22.58 -1.16
C ILE A 275 13.94 -23.64 -0.46
N LYS A 276 14.24 -24.93 -0.66
CA LYS A 276 13.54 -26.02 0.04
C LYS A 276 13.69 -25.87 1.57
N SER A 277 14.88 -25.55 2.04
CA SER A 277 15.15 -25.31 3.46
C SER A 277 14.38 -24.10 3.98
N LEU A 278 14.31 -23.01 3.21
CA LEU A 278 13.53 -21.82 3.54
C LEU A 278 12.04 -22.17 3.71
N VAL A 279 11.45 -22.91 2.77
CA VAL A 279 10.05 -23.38 2.86
C VAL A 279 9.82 -24.23 4.11
N GLU A 280 10.74 -25.14 4.43
CA GLU A 280 10.64 -25.97 5.64
C GLU A 280 10.72 -25.13 6.92
N TYR A 281 11.66 -24.18 6.99
CA TYR A 281 11.78 -23.28 8.15
C TYR A 281 10.56 -22.39 8.32
N ARG A 282 9.98 -21.87 7.23
CA ARG A 282 8.73 -21.10 7.32
C ARG A 282 7.58 -21.93 7.84
N LYS A 283 7.42 -23.19 7.39
CA LYS A 283 6.41 -24.10 7.94
C LYS A 283 6.61 -24.32 9.45
N LYS A 284 7.85 -24.48 9.91
CA LYS A 284 8.16 -24.58 11.35
C LYS A 284 7.79 -23.29 12.09
N TYR A 285 8.09 -22.14 11.51
CA TYR A 285 7.75 -20.84 12.10
C TYR A 285 6.23 -20.61 12.18
N LEU A 286 5.47 -20.96 11.15
CA LEU A 286 4.01 -20.84 11.16
C LEU A 286 3.35 -21.76 12.21
N LYS A 287 3.98 -22.90 12.52
CA LYS A 287 3.54 -23.79 13.62
C LYS A 287 3.92 -23.27 15.01
N ASN A 288 5.00 -22.50 15.15
CA ASN A 288 5.40 -21.87 16.39
C ASN A 288 5.88 -20.43 16.13
N PRO A 289 4.94 -19.46 16.04
CA PRO A 289 5.25 -18.10 15.61
C PRO A 289 6.00 -17.28 16.66
N PHE A 290 6.33 -17.87 17.81
CA PHE A 290 7.00 -17.22 18.92
C PHE A 290 8.49 -17.61 19.04
N ASN A 291 9.04 -18.29 18.01
CA ASN A 291 10.45 -18.66 17.97
C ASN A 291 11.23 -17.78 16.96
N PRO A 292 11.89 -16.69 17.41
CA PRO A 292 12.63 -15.80 16.52
C PRO A 292 13.89 -16.43 15.91
N GLU A 293 14.47 -17.46 16.53
CA GLU A 293 15.68 -18.11 16.00
C GLU A 293 15.44 -18.75 14.62
N ILE A 294 14.20 -19.13 14.32
CA ILE A 294 13.82 -19.65 13.01
C ILE A 294 13.89 -18.54 11.96
N VAL A 295 13.47 -17.32 12.32
CA VAL A 295 13.55 -16.14 11.45
C VAL A 295 15.00 -15.76 11.18
N ASP A 296 15.86 -15.80 12.21
CA ASP A 296 17.30 -15.53 12.06
C ASP A 296 17.97 -16.51 11.09
N LYS A 297 17.63 -17.80 11.17
CA LYS A 297 18.10 -18.83 10.23
C LYS A 297 17.64 -18.55 8.79
N ILE A 298 16.37 -18.18 8.60
CA ILE A 298 15.82 -17.82 7.28
C ILE A 298 16.57 -16.61 6.71
N ASN A 299 16.76 -15.56 7.52
CA ASN A 299 17.45 -14.35 7.09
C ASN A 299 18.92 -14.60 6.76
N SER A 300 19.60 -15.47 7.52
CA SER A 300 20.98 -15.86 7.21
C SER A 300 21.09 -16.53 5.84
N ILE A 301 20.15 -17.40 5.47
CA ILE A 301 20.13 -18.05 4.15
C ILE A 301 19.82 -17.01 3.06
N LYS A 302 18.78 -16.19 3.27
CA LYS A 302 18.41 -15.11 2.34
C LYS A 302 19.57 -14.17 2.06
N ASN A 303 20.32 -13.76 3.08
CA ASN A 303 21.45 -12.84 2.94
C ASN A 303 22.56 -13.44 2.05
N SER A 304 22.85 -14.74 2.20
CA SER A 304 23.82 -15.42 1.34
C SER A 304 23.38 -15.43 -0.13
N ILE A 305 22.10 -15.71 -0.40
CA ILE A 305 21.54 -15.72 -1.76
C ILE A 305 21.47 -14.31 -2.35
N ARG A 306 21.09 -13.32 -1.53
CA ARG A 306 20.97 -11.91 -1.91
C ARG A 306 22.29 -11.38 -2.48
N ILE A 307 23.43 -11.72 -1.88
CA ILE A 307 24.76 -11.34 -2.38
C ILE A 307 24.98 -11.78 -3.84
N GLU A 308 24.45 -12.94 -4.24
CA GLU A 308 24.58 -13.45 -5.61
C GLU A 308 23.57 -12.82 -6.57
N LEU A 309 22.33 -12.58 -6.14
CA LEU A 309 21.32 -11.89 -6.95
C LEU A 309 21.66 -10.41 -7.18
N GLU A 310 22.25 -9.73 -6.19
CA GLU A 310 22.64 -8.32 -6.32
C GLU A 310 23.79 -8.09 -7.32
N LYS A 311 24.49 -9.15 -7.77
CA LYS A 311 25.47 -9.04 -8.88
C LYS A 311 24.80 -8.89 -10.25
N GLU A 312 23.52 -9.25 -10.35
CA GLU A 312 22.76 -9.31 -11.59
C GLU A 312 21.92 -8.05 -11.87
N ILE A 313 21.97 -7.08 -10.95
CA ILE A 313 21.33 -5.78 -11.03
C ILE A 313 22.38 -4.71 -10.70
N GLU A 314 22.29 -3.55 -11.35
CA GLU A 314 23.15 -2.41 -10.97
C GLU A 314 22.90 -2.03 -9.49
N LYS A 315 23.80 -1.28 -8.86
CA LYS A 315 23.59 -0.85 -7.46
C LYS A 315 23.16 0.61 -7.41
N ILE A 316 21.96 0.90 -7.91
CA ILE A 316 21.38 2.25 -7.91
C ILE A 316 20.63 2.51 -6.60
N HIS A 317 19.83 1.54 -6.16
CA HIS A 317 19.01 1.62 -4.96
C HIS A 317 18.96 0.26 -4.23
N LYS A 318 18.15 0.15 -3.17
CA LYS A 318 17.93 -1.08 -2.39
C LYS A 318 16.96 -2.04 -3.13
N PRO A 319 17.44 -3.14 -3.75
CA PRO A 319 16.58 -4.01 -4.53
C PRO A 319 15.67 -4.85 -3.65
N THR A 320 14.42 -5.02 -4.09
CA THR A 320 13.44 -5.86 -3.39
C THR A 320 13.85 -7.32 -3.38
N LEU A 321 14.13 -7.89 -4.57
CA LEU A 321 14.31 -9.32 -4.79
C LEU A 321 13.07 -10.11 -4.36
N ILE A 322 11.92 -9.78 -4.94
CA ILE A 322 10.60 -10.24 -4.48
C ILE A 322 10.47 -11.77 -4.42
N ALA A 323 11.09 -12.49 -5.36
CA ALA A 323 11.02 -13.94 -5.40
C ALA A 323 11.90 -14.60 -4.31
N LEU A 324 12.96 -13.92 -3.87
CA LEU A 324 13.73 -14.35 -2.71
C LEU A 324 13.01 -13.99 -1.40
N GLU A 325 12.46 -12.77 -1.30
CA GLU A 325 11.85 -12.31 -0.06
C GLU A 325 10.58 -13.07 0.29
N PHE A 326 9.76 -13.35 -0.71
CA PHE A 326 8.51 -14.08 -0.58
C PHE A 326 8.55 -15.41 -1.33
N TYR A 327 9.65 -16.16 -1.20
CA TYR A 327 9.91 -17.43 -1.90
C TYR A 327 8.72 -18.42 -1.88
N PHE A 328 7.95 -18.46 -0.81
CA PHE A 328 6.78 -19.34 -0.67
C PHE A 328 5.62 -18.97 -1.62
N LEU A 329 5.67 -17.82 -2.29
CA LEU A 329 4.75 -17.42 -3.36
C LEU A 329 5.25 -17.74 -4.76
N TYR A 330 6.49 -18.23 -4.88
CA TYR A 330 7.14 -18.50 -6.16
C TYR A 330 7.64 -19.93 -6.30
N PHE A 331 7.77 -20.68 -5.20
CA PHE A 331 8.30 -22.04 -5.18
C PHE A 331 7.42 -23.01 -4.40
N ASP A 332 7.38 -24.26 -4.87
CA ASP A 332 6.78 -25.38 -4.16
C ASP A 332 7.69 -25.91 -3.02
N GLU A 333 7.20 -26.89 -2.27
CA GLU A 333 7.94 -27.51 -1.16
C GLU A 333 9.20 -28.28 -1.58
N LYS A 334 9.38 -28.52 -2.89
CA LYS A 334 10.54 -29.19 -3.47
C LYS A 334 11.53 -28.18 -4.07
N GLY A 335 11.29 -26.88 -3.92
CA GLY A 335 12.11 -25.81 -4.49
C GLY A 335 11.97 -25.66 -6.00
N ASN A 336 10.89 -26.16 -6.62
CA ASN A 336 10.59 -25.89 -8.02
C ASN A 336 9.73 -24.64 -8.14
N PRO A 337 9.96 -23.79 -9.16
CA PRO A 337 9.08 -22.66 -9.44
C PRO A 337 7.64 -23.10 -9.61
N LEU A 338 6.71 -22.36 -9.01
CA LEU A 338 5.29 -22.47 -9.30
C LEU A 338 5.03 -22.04 -10.74
N LYS A 339 3.91 -22.47 -11.31
CA LYS A 339 3.50 -21.97 -12.63
C LYS A 339 3.25 -20.46 -12.59
N PRO A 340 3.55 -19.69 -13.65
CA PRO A 340 3.42 -18.23 -13.65
C PRO A 340 2.06 -17.72 -13.15
N GLU A 341 0.96 -18.39 -13.52
CA GLU A 341 -0.39 -18.01 -13.10
C GLU A 341 -0.66 -18.17 -11.58
N LYS A 342 0.18 -18.92 -10.87
CA LYS A 342 0.12 -19.14 -9.42
C LYS A 342 1.12 -18.29 -8.64
N GLN A 343 2.05 -17.62 -9.32
CA GLN A 343 3.08 -16.82 -8.68
C GLN A 343 2.54 -15.46 -8.23
N GLY A 344 2.92 -15.02 -7.03
CA GLY A 344 2.59 -13.68 -6.50
C GLY A 344 1.44 -13.65 -5.50
N PHE A 345 0.99 -12.43 -5.18
CA PHE A 345 -0.02 -12.16 -4.15
C PHE A 345 -1.44 -12.34 -4.65
N SER A 346 -2.35 -12.67 -3.73
CA SER A 346 -3.79 -12.76 -4.03
C SER A 346 -4.44 -11.37 -4.07
N GLY A 347 -3.97 -10.45 -3.24
CA GLY A 347 -4.45 -9.08 -3.14
C GLY A 347 -3.32 -8.06 -3.01
N ILE A 348 -3.50 -6.89 -3.60
CA ILE A 348 -2.70 -5.70 -3.31
C ILE A 348 -3.60 -4.56 -2.87
N ILE A 349 -3.18 -3.82 -1.85
CA ILE A 349 -3.84 -2.60 -1.41
C ILE A 349 -2.80 -1.54 -1.09
N ASN A 350 -2.87 -0.37 -1.70
CA ASN A 350 -1.93 0.71 -1.40
C ASN A 350 -2.39 2.10 -1.84
N ASN A 351 -1.75 3.11 -1.24
CA ASN A 351 -1.72 4.50 -1.70
C ASN A 351 -0.26 4.84 -2.06
N PRO A 352 0.19 4.57 -3.30
CA PRO A 352 1.58 4.83 -3.69
C PRO A 352 1.86 6.35 -3.76
N PRO A 353 3.14 6.77 -3.79
CA PRO A 353 3.48 8.16 -4.07
C PRO A 353 2.91 8.63 -5.41
N TRP A 354 2.39 9.85 -5.45
CA TRP A 354 1.73 10.43 -6.63
C TRP A 354 2.67 11.23 -7.53
N GLU A 355 3.84 11.59 -7.01
CA GLU A 355 4.70 12.61 -7.60
C GLU A 355 5.47 12.13 -8.84
N GLU A 356 6.03 13.08 -9.58
CA GLU A 356 6.94 12.80 -10.68
C GLU A 356 8.32 12.34 -10.16
N ILE A 357 8.99 11.48 -10.93
CA ILE A 357 10.32 10.96 -10.60
C ILE A 357 11.37 11.90 -11.18
N TYR A 358 11.78 12.91 -10.41
CA TYR A 358 12.82 13.86 -10.79
C TYR A 358 13.49 14.47 -9.54
N PRO A 359 14.71 15.02 -9.68
CA PRO A 359 15.39 15.61 -8.53
C PRO A 359 14.70 16.91 -8.09
N VAL A 360 14.20 16.94 -6.85
CA VAL A 360 13.56 18.12 -6.25
C VAL A 360 14.57 18.90 -5.42
N LYS A 361 14.76 20.19 -5.73
CA LYS A 361 15.74 21.05 -5.05
C LYS A 361 15.47 21.18 -3.54
N LYS A 362 14.20 21.35 -3.16
CA LYS A 362 13.77 21.53 -1.76
C LYS A 362 14.02 20.28 -0.93
N GLU A 363 13.70 19.10 -1.47
CA GLU A 363 14.05 17.81 -0.86
C GLU A 363 15.55 17.66 -0.65
N PHE A 364 16.36 17.89 -1.69
CA PHE A 364 17.82 17.81 -1.58
C PHE A 364 18.39 18.78 -0.53
N ALA A 365 17.80 19.96 -0.41
CA ALA A 365 18.21 20.96 0.57
C ALA A 365 17.67 20.70 1.98
N GLU A 366 16.81 19.68 2.17
CA GLU A 366 16.08 19.40 3.41
C GLU A 366 15.27 20.61 3.92
N ILE A 367 14.72 21.41 2.98
CA ILE A 367 13.93 22.60 3.27
C ILE A 367 12.46 22.30 2.97
N GLY A 368 11.62 22.36 4.00
CA GLY A 368 10.18 22.12 3.87
C GLY A 368 9.50 23.03 2.86
N LYS A 369 8.46 22.52 2.19
CA LYS A 369 7.72 23.19 1.10
C LYS A 369 7.33 24.64 1.41
N TYR A 370 6.86 24.91 2.63
CA TYR A 370 6.38 26.22 3.08
C TYR A 370 7.41 27.07 3.84
N ALA A 371 8.65 26.59 3.99
CA ALA A 371 9.67 27.29 4.76
C ALA A 371 10.17 28.56 4.07
N MET A 372 10.09 28.63 2.73
CA MET A 372 10.57 29.76 1.95
C MET A 372 9.78 29.93 0.64
N ASP A 373 9.54 31.20 0.28
CA ASP A 373 9.02 31.56 -1.04
C ASP A 373 9.90 31.02 -2.16
N TYR A 374 9.29 30.68 -3.30
CA TYR A 374 9.97 30.01 -4.40
C TYR A 374 11.14 30.83 -4.97
N SER A 375 10.96 32.14 -5.16
CA SER A 375 12.00 32.99 -5.75
C SER A 375 13.19 33.16 -4.79
N ALA A 376 12.90 33.36 -3.49
CA ALA A 376 13.93 33.48 -2.48
C ALA A 376 14.72 32.17 -2.30
N PHE A 377 14.03 31.03 -2.39
CA PHE A 377 14.66 29.72 -2.32
C PHE A 377 15.59 29.46 -3.51
N ASP A 378 15.15 29.76 -4.72
CA ASP A 378 15.98 29.56 -5.92
C ASP A 378 17.26 30.41 -5.86
N ASP A 379 17.16 31.68 -5.47
CA ASP A 379 18.33 32.56 -5.28
C ASP A 379 19.28 32.02 -4.18
N TRP A 380 18.72 31.55 -3.07
CA TRP A 380 19.50 30.93 -1.99
C TRP A 380 20.21 29.67 -2.48
N PHE A 381 19.50 28.80 -3.21
CA PHE A 381 20.01 27.54 -3.71
C PHE A 381 21.17 27.76 -4.69
N GLN A 382 21.03 28.69 -5.62
CA GLN A 382 22.11 29.03 -6.56
C GLN A 382 23.35 29.58 -5.83
N LYS A 383 23.17 30.53 -4.90
CA LYS A 383 24.28 31.03 -4.08
C LYS A 383 24.93 29.90 -3.25
N LYS A 384 24.15 28.91 -2.81
CA LYS A 384 24.66 27.76 -2.06
C LYS A 384 25.50 26.84 -2.96
N LEU A 385 25.05 26.58 -4.20
CA LEU A 385 25.82 25.83 -5.19
C LEU A 385 27.16 26.51 -5.50
N GLU A 386 27.17 27.83 -5.72
CA GLU A 386 28.39 28.59 -6.03
C GLU A 386 29.40 28.61 -4.87
N LYS A 387 28.91 28.77 -3.63
CA LYS A 387 29.77 28.97 -2.45
C LYS A 387 30.20 27.68 -1.77
N ASN A 388 29.44 26.59 -1.92
CA ASN A 388 29.71 25.34 -1.22
C ASN A 388 29.92 24.19 -2.22
N LYS A 389 31.20 23.86 -2.45
CA LYS A 389 31.61 22.76 -3.34
C LYS A 389 31.00 21.40 -2.95
N LYS A 390 30.89 21.10 -1.65
CA LYS A 390 30.30 19.84 -1.16
C LYS A 390 28.80 19.78 -1.48
N PHE A 391 28.10 20.90 -1.31
CA PHE A 391 26.67 21.01 -1.65
C PHE A 391 26.46 20.87 -3.17
N ALA A 392 27.30 21.52 -3.98
CA ALA A 392 27.25 21.38 -5.44
C ALA A 392 27.53 19.94 -5.90
N GLN A 393 28.56 19.29 -5.35
CA GLN A 393 28.85 17.89 -5.64
C GLN A 393 27.68 16.98 -5.26
N GLY A 394 27.11 17.15 -4.05
CA GLY A 394 25.95 16.38 -3.62
C GLY A 394 24.73 16.57 -4.54
N TRP A 395 24.53 17.77 -5.08
CA TRP A 395 23.45 18.03 -6.03
C TRP A 395 23.67 17.33 -7.38
N GLU A 396 24.92 17.30 -7.87
CA GLU A 396 25.26 16.53 -9.07
C GLU A 396 25.09 15.02 -8.88
N GLU A 397 25.50 14.49 -7.72
CA GLU A 397 25.28 13.09 -7.34
C GLU A 397 23.79 12.75 -7.26
N TYR A 398 22.99 13.61 -6.62
CA TYR A 398 21.53 13.46 -6.53
C TYR A 398 20.85 13.50 -7.91
N LYS A 399 21.26 14.41 -8.80
CA LYS A 399 20.79 14.39 -10.22
C LYS A 399 21.21 13.12 -10.95
N GLY A 400 22.44 12.65 -10.72
CA GLY A 400 22.97 11.41 -11.28
C GLY A 400 22.15 10.19 -10.86
N PHE A 401 21.78 10.11 -9.58
CA PHE A 401 20.88 9.09 -9.04
C PHE A 401 19.53 9.09 -9.78
N TYR A 402 18.82 10.21 -9.84
CA TYR A 402 17.51 10.27 -10.51
C TYR A 402 17.60 9.96 -12.00
N LYS A 403 18.69 10.34 -12.67
CA LYS A 403 18.92 9.97 -14.07
C LYS A 403 19.03 8.45 -14.23
N ASN A 404 19.88 7.80 -13.43
CA ASN A 404 20.07 6.34 -13.50
C ASN A 404 18.79 5.60 -13.08
N TYR A 405 18.11 6.07 -12.04
CA TYR A 405 16.84 5.50 -11.59
C TYR A 405 15.75 5.64 -12.64
N SER A 406 15.60 6.81 -13.27
CA SER A 406 14.62 7.01 -14.36
C SER A 406 14.92 6.14 -15.58
N ASN A 407 16.19 5.91 -15.91
CA ASN A 407 16.59 4.99 -16.97
C ASN A 407 16.19 3.56 -16.61
N PHE A 408 16.52 3.10 -15.40
CA PHE A 408 16.12 1.79 -14.91
C PHE A 408 14.60 1.60 -14.97
N ILE A 409 13.82 2.56 -14.49
CA ILE A 409 12.36 2.51 -14.56
C ILE A 409 11.87 2.45 -16.01
N SER A 410 12.47 3.24 -16.89
CA SER A 410 12.14 3.25 -18.32
C SER A 410 12.46 1.93 -19.01
N GLU A 411 13.48 1.20 -18.55
CA GLU A 411 13.87 -0.10 -19.11
C GLU A 411 12.98 -1.25 -18.59
N ASN A 412 12.51 -1.17 -17.34
CA ASN A 412 11.81 -2.27 -16.66
C ASN A 412 10.27 -2.14 -16.66
N TYR A 413 9.74 -0.96 -16.97
CA TYR A 413 8.30 -0.69 -16.99
C TYR A 413 7.88 -0.05 -18.32
N GLU A 414 6.92 -0.65 -19.00
CA GLU A 414 6.59 -0.29 -20.38
C GLU A 414 5.44 0.71 -20.49
N TYR A 415 4.41 0.58 -19.66
CA TYR A 415 3.12 1.23 -19.92
C TYR A 415 3.14 2.73 -19.65
N HIS A 416 4.00 3.22 -18.76
CA HIS A 416 4.13 4.66 -18.52
C HIS A 416 4.68 5.43 -19.74
N LYS A 417 5.34 4.73 -20.69
CA LYS A 417 5.92 5.31 -21.92
C LYS A 417 4.96 5.26 -23.11
N GLN A 418 3.92 4.42 -23.04
CA GLN A 418 3.00 4.25 -24.16
C GLN A 418 2.13 5.49 -24.33
N LYS A 419 1.86 5.83 -25.59
CA LYS A 419 1.08 7.00 -25.99
C LYS A 419 0.08 6.67 -27.09
N PRO A 420 -1.00 7.46 -27.23
CA PRO A 420 -1.91 7.34 -28.38
C PRO A 420 -1.15 7.52 -29.70
N LYS A 421 -1.59 6.82 -30.76
CA LYS A 421 -0.98 6.91 -32.10
C LYS A 421 -1.00 8.32 -32.69
N THR A 422 -1.97 9.14 -32.28
CA THR A 422 -2.18 10.51 -32.74
C THR A 422 -1.36 11.53 -31.98
N SER A 423 -0.64 11.12 -30.93
CA SER A 423 0.21 11.99 -30.13
C SER A 423 1.50 12.38 -30.87
N SER A 424 1.62 13.65 -31.25
CA SER A 424 2.78 14.15 -32.00
C SER A 424 3.90 14.75 -31.16
N ALA A 425 3.68 15.13 -29.89
CA ALA A 425 4.70 15.93 -29.16
C ALA A 425 4.62 16.00 -27.62
N MET A 426 3.95 15.10 -26.90
CA MET A 426 3.95 15.17 -25.43
C MET A 426 5.10 14.35 -24.84
N ARG A 427 5.95 14.99 -24.02
CA ARG A 427 6.79 14.26 -23.05
C ARG A 427 5.86 13.74 -21.96
N THR A 428 5.75 12.43 -21.82
CA THR A 428 5.06 11.83 -20.68
C THR A 428 5.93 12.01 -19.45
N HIS A 429 5.42 12.74 -18.45
CA HIS A 429 6.08 12.82 -17.16
C HIS A 429 6.06 11.45 -16.49
N LEU A 430 7.23 11.02 -16.00
CA LEU A 430 7.39 9.78 -15.28
C LEU A 430 6.86 9.99 -13.86
N ASN A 431 5.79 9.29 -13.47
CA ASN A 431 5.17 9.39 -12.15
C ASN A 431 5.24 8.06 -11.42
N TYR A 432 5.48 8.10 -10.10
CA TYR A 432 5.50 6.92 -9.24
C TYR A 432 4.20 6.10 -9.37
N PHE A 433 3.03 6.74 -9.21
CA PHE A 433 1.75 6.02 -9.24
C PHE A 433 1.52 5.22 -10.54
N LYS A 434 1.98 5.74 -11.69
CA LYS A 434 1.84 5.06 -13.00
C LYS A 434 2.66 3.78 -13.03
N VAL A 435 3.89 3.84 -12.52
CA VAL A 435 4.79 2.68 -12.44
C VAL A 435 4.26 1.67 -11.41
N PHE A 436 3.72 2.13 -10.29
CA PHE A 436 3.09 1.26 -9.28
C PHE A 436 1.89 0.49 -9.81
N VAL A 437 1.07 1.07 -10.71
CA VAL A 437 -0.04 0.33 -11.35
C VAL A 437 0.49 -0.89 -12.12
N GLU A 438 1.55 -0.71 -12.90
CA GLU A 438 2.19 -1.81 -13.65
C GLU A 438 2.86 -2.82 -12.70
N ARG A 439 3.65 -2.32 -11.73
CA ARG A 439 4.32 -3.16 -10.74
C ARG A 439 3.34 -4.00 -9.93
N ASN A 440 2.23 -3.43 -9.46
CA ASN A 440 1.22 -4.14 -8.71
C ASN A 440 0.64 -5.32 -9.52
N LEU A 441 0.37 -5.14 -10.81
CA LEU A 441 -0.11 -6.21 -11.68
C LEU A 441 0.97 -7.27 -11.99
N GLN A 442 2.26 -6.92 -11.96
CA GLN A 442 3.35 -7.90 -12.00
C GLN A 442 3.41 -8.74 -10.70
N LEU A 443 3.11 -8.14 -9.55
CA LEU A 443 3.17 -8.78 -8.22
C LEU A 443 1.94 -9.62 -7.87
N ILE A 444 0.82 -9.45 -8.57
CA ILE A 444 -0.42 -10.20 -8.37
C ILE A 444 -0.42 -11.49 -9.19
N LYS A 445 -0.95 -12.58 -8.60
CA LYS A 445 -1.20 -13.84 -9.31
C LYS A 445 -2.46 -13.77 -10.19
N GLU A 446 -2.62 -14.69 -11.14
CA GLU A 446 -3.82 -14.69 -11.99
C GLU A 446 -5.10 -14.85 -11.15
N ASN A 447 -6.14 -14.08 -11.49
CA ASN A 447 -7.39 -13.90 -10.73
C ASN A 447 -7.24 -13.20 -9.36
N GLY A 448 -6.07 -12.60 -9.07
CA GLY A 448 -5.91 -11.73 -7.91
C GLY A 448 -6.37 -10.29 -8.18
N PHE A 449 -6.44 -9.48 -7.13
CA PHE A 449 -7.03 -8.13 -7.18
C PHE A 449 -6.07 -7.08 -6.64
N MET A 450 -5.98 -5.91 -7.29
CA MET A 450 -5.43 -4.70 -6.67
C MET A 450 -6.53 -3.69 -6.38
N ASN A 451 -6.43 -3.04 -5.23
CA ASN A 451 -7.25 -1.90 -4.86
C ASN A 451 -6.33 -0.72 -4.52
N ILE A 452 -6.18 0.21 -5.45
CA ILE A 452 -5.15 1.25 -5.38
C ILE A 452 -5.76 2.66 -5.34
N LEU A 453 -5.18 3.55 -4.52
CA LEU A 453 -5.58 4.95 -4.44
C LEU A 453 -4.59 5.83 -5.24
N ILE A 454 -5.03 6.39 -6.37
CA ILE A 454 -4.16 7.15 -7.28
C ILE A 454 -4.80 8.46 -7.76
N PRO A 455 -4.02 9.43 -8.29
CA PRO A 455 -4.57 10.66 -8.85
C PRO A 455 -5.58 10.40 -9.98
N SER A 456 -6.58 11.27 -10.12
CA SER A 456 -7.57 11.14 -11.21
C SER A 456 -6.98 11.40 -12.60
N SER A 457 -5.73 11.86 -12.70
CA SER A 457 -4.99 11.91 -13.97
C SER A 457 -4.88 10.54 -14.64
N PHE A 458 -5.05 9.44 -13.90
CA PHE A 458 -5.28 8.11 -14.48
C PHE A 458 -6.45 8.12 -15.48
N GLN A 459 -7.54 8.84 -15.19
CA GLN A 459 -8.78 8.84 -15.95
C GLN A 459 -8.66 9.62 -17.26
N THR A 460 -8.03 10.79 -17.22
CA THR A 460 -8.11 11.77 -18.31
C THR A 460 -6.80 11.98 -19.06
N ASP A 461 -5.66 11.96 -18.36
CA ASP A 461 -4.42 12.49 -18.93
C ASP A 461 -3.90 11.62 -20.07
N GLU A 462 -3.40 12.27 -21.12
CA GLU A 462 -2.78 11.58 -22.25
C GLU A 462 -1.57 10.73 -21.83
N GLY A 463 -0.76 11.25 -20.90
CA GLY A 463 0.36 10.53 -20.31
C GLY A 463 -0.03 9.36 -19.41
N SER A 464 -1.34 9.07 -19.28
CA SER A 464 -1.86 7.89 -18.61
C SER A 464 -2.44 6.83 -19.56
N PHE A 465 -2.32 7.03 -20.88
CA PHE A 465 -2.84 6.12 -21.89
C PHE A 465 -2.42 4.66 -21.70
N GLY A 466 -1.12 4.41 -21.55
CA GLY A 466 -0.62 3.04 -21.43
C GLY A 466 -1.13 2.32 -20.19
N ILE A 467 -1.15 2.96 -19.03
CA ILE A 467 -1.70 2.30 -17.84
C ILE A 467 -3.22 2.13 -17.91
N ARG A 468 -3.96 3.03 -18.59
CA ARG A 468 -5.38 2.77 -18.91
C ARG A 468 -5.53 1.56 -19.82
N LYS A 469 -4.68 1.41 -20.83
CA LYS A 469 -4.64 0.21 -21.67
C LYS A 469 -4.40 -1.05 -20.83
N LEU A 470 -3.40 -1.03 -19.96
CA LEU A 470 -3.09 -2.14 -19.07
C LEU A 470 -4.30 -2.53 -18.21
N VAL A 471 -4.98 -1.54 -17.61
CA VAL A 471 -6.11 -1.79 -16.70
C VAL A 471 -7.40 -2.17 -17.43
N ILE A 472 -7.70 -1.54 -18.57
CA ILE A 472 -8.99 -1.63 -19.27
C ILE A 472 -8.96 -2.63 -20.42
N GLU A 473 -7.84 -2.78 -21.13
CA GLU A 473 -7.73 -3.65 -22.31
C GLU A 473 -6.94 -4.93 -22.04
N GLU A 474 -6.20 -5.03 -20.94
CA GLU A 474 -5.41 -6.21 -20.61
C GLU A 474 -5.78 -6.85 -19.27
N ASN A 475 -6.62 -6.19 -18.48
CA ASN A 475 -7.14 -6.66 -17.20
C ASN A 475 -8.60 -6.20 -17.02
N ASN A 476 -9.20 -6.44 -15.86
CA ASN A 476 -10.59 -6.06 -15.61
C ASN A 476 -10.68 -4.96 -14.56
N LEU A 477 -11.06 -3.76 -15.00
CA LEU A 477 -11.52 -2.70 -14.11
C LEU A 477 -12.90 -3.08 -13.54
N HIS A 478 -13.04 -3.03 -12.21
CA HIS A 478 -14.28 -3.32 -11.50
C HIS A 478 -14.91 -2.06 -10.89
N GLU A 479 -14.10 -1.22 -10.23
CA GLU A 479 -14.54 0.03 -9.60
C GLU A 479 -13.57 1.17 -9.92
N LEU A 480 -14.12 2.34 -10.24
CA LEU A 480 -13.41 3.60 -10.38
C LEU A 480 -14.18 4.70 -9.64
N PHE A 481 -13.80 4.95 -8.38
CA PHE A 481 -14.50 5.90 -7.51
C PHE A 481 -13.61 7.08 -7.18
N SER A 482 -14.01 8.27 -7.62
CA SER A 482 -13.19 9.47 -7.63
C SER A 482 -13.72 10.57 -6.73
N PHE A 483 -12.80 11.15 -5.95
CA PHE A 483 -13.04 12.20 -4.98
C PHE A 483 -12.46 13.53 -5.44
N GLU A 484 -13.09 14.64 -5.03
CA GLU A 484 -12.46 15.96 -5.03
C GLU A 484 -12.05 16.34 -3.61
N ASN A 485 -10.84 16.87 -3.45
CA ASN A 485 -10.34 17.29 -2.14
C ASN A 485 -10.92 18.64 -1.66
N ARG A 486 -12.11 19.02 -2.13
CA ARG A 486 -12.78 20.29 -1.76
C ARG A 486 -13.22 20.30 -0.30
N GLY A 487 -13.36 19.11 0.28
CA GLY A 487 -13.80 18.86 1.64
C GLY A 487 -15.32 18.81 1.80
N TYR A 488 -15.76 18.21 2.90
CA TYR A 488 -17.16 18.06 3.31
C TYR A 488 -17.36 18.63 4.71
N TYR A 489 -18.62 18.83 5.12
CA TYR A 489 -18.93 19.33 6.45
C TYR A 489 -19.35 18.18 7.37
N GLU A 490 -18.84 18.18 8.60
CA GLU A 490 -19.21 17.24 9.64
C GLU A 490 -19.50 17.99 10.95
N LYS A 491 -20.53 17.54 11.67
CA LYS A 491 -20.90 18.11 12.96
C LYS A 491 -20.06 17.48 14.07
N ILE A 492 -19.19 18.27 14.70
CA ILE A 492 -18.33 17.87 15.81
C ILE A 492 -18.61 18.78 17.00
N ASN A 493 -19.08 18.22 18.12
CA ASN A 493 -19.38 18.94 19.37
C ASN A 493 -20.21 20.21 19.15
N ASP A 494 -21.33 20.08 18.44
CA ASP A 494 -22.26 21.17 18.07
C ASP A 494 -21.70 22.26 17.15
N SER A 495 -20.48 22.11 16.64
CA SER A 495 -19.89 22.97 15.60
C SER A 495 -19.84 22.24 14.26
N GLU A 496 -20.13 22.94 13.17
CA GLU A 496 -19.96 22.41 11.81
C GLU A 496 -18.53 22.72 11.35
N LYS A 497 -17.75 21.68 11.04
CA LYS A 497 -16.36 21.81 10.61
C LYS A 497 -16.20 21.29 9.19
N LYS A 498 -15.53 22.08 8.35
CA LYS A 498 -15.11 21.63 7.02
C LYS A 498 -13.88 20.73 7.15
N ILE A 499 -13.99 19.50 6.67
CA ILE A 499 -12.94 18.48 6.69
C ILE A 499 -12.47 18.23 5.26
N LYS A 500 -11.17 18.39 5.02
CA LYS A 500 -10.52 17.92 3.79
C LYS A 500 -10.07 16.48 3.97
N LEU A 501 -10.06 15.72 2.87
CA LEU A 501 -9.56 14.35 2.87
C LEU A 501 -8.04 14.34 3.00
N PHE A 502 -7.37 15.18 2.22
CA PHE A 502 -5.92 15.40 2.30
C PHE A 502 -5.66 16.88 2.59
N PRO A 503 -5.44 17.27 3.87
CA PRO A 503 -5.33 18.68 4.26
C PRO A 503 -4.22 19.46 3.54
N ASP A 504 -3.09 18.79 3.29
CA ASP A 504 -1.87 19.35 2.68
C ASP A 504 -1.89 19.32 1.13
N VAL A 505 -2.97 18.81 0.54
CA VAL A 505 -3.15 18.74 -0.92
C VAL A 505 -4.11 19.84 -1.39
N ASP A 506 -3.92 20.34 -2.62
CA ASP A 506 -4.80 21.35 -3.24
C ASP A 506 -6.27 20.88 -3.18
N ASN A 507 -7.19 21.82 -2.94
CA ASN A 507 -8.60 21.50 -2.76
C ASN A 507 -9.32 21.11 -4.06
N ARG A 508 -8.75 21.41 -5.22
CA ARG A 508 -9.25 21.00 -6.55
C ARG A 508 -8.63 19.69 -7.00
N PHE A 509 -7.63 19.18 -6.27
CA PHE A 509 -7.01 17.90 -6.58
C PHE A 509 -8.05 16.78 -6.51
N LYS A 510 -7.97 15.87 -7.46
CA LYS A 510 -8.82 14.70 -7.56
C LYS A 510 -8.01 13.43 -7.49
N PHE A 511 -8.54 12.43 -6.82
CA PHE A 511 -7.93 11.12 -6.66
C PHE A 511 -9.01 10.04 -6.72
N SER A 512 -8.61 8.79 -6.91
CA SER A 512 -9.51 7.69 -7.24
C SER A 512 -9.10 6.40 -6.58
N ILE A 513 -10.09 5.68 -6.07
CA ILE A 513 -10.01 4.26 -5.79
C ILE A 513 -10.15 3.52 -7.12
N VAL A 514 -9.20 2.65 -7.43
CA VAL A 514 -9.18 1.84 -8.66
C VAL A 514 -9.06 0.37 -8.27
N LEU A 515 -10.14 -0.38 -8.46
CA LEU A 515 -10.21 -1.81 -8.19
C LEU A 515 -10.06 -2.59 -9.49
N VAL A 516 -9.03 -3.41 -9.60
CA VAL A 516 -8.69 -4.15 -10.81
C VAL A 516 -8.44 -5.61 -10.48
N GLU A 517 -8.98 -6.51 -11.28
CA GLU A 517 -8.67 -7.93 -11.28
C GLU A 517 -7.67 -8.24 -12.38
N LYS A 518 -6.59 -8.94 -12.03
CA LYS A 518 -5.66 -9.50 -13.02
C LYS A 518 -6.30 -10.71 -13.66
N ASN A 519 -6.85 -10.53 -14.85
CA ASN A 519 -7.46 -11.60 -15.62
C ASN A 519 -7.43 -11.28 -17.11
N LYS A 520 -6.61 -12.01 -17.87
CA LYS A 520 -6.50 -11.80 -19.33
C LYS A 520 -7.54 -12.58 -20.12
N GLU A 521 -7.98 -13.73 -19.60
CA GLU A 521 -8.83 -14.67 -20.33
C GLU A 521 -10.31 -14.28 -20.31
N LYS A 522 -10.80 -13.84 -19.15
CA LYS A 522 -12.21 -13.46 -18.96
C LYS A 522 -12.31 -11.95 -18.85
N ARG A 523 -13.01 -11.31 -19.80
CA ARG A 523 -13.11 -9.84 -19.85
C ARG A 523 -14.46 -9.30 -19.41
N ASN A 524 -14.43 -8.28 -18.56
CA ASN A 524 -15.62 -7.51 -18.20
C ASN A 524 -16.10 -6.68 -19.41
N THR A 525 -17.42 -6.48 -19.51
CA THR A 525 -18.03 -5.55 -20.49
C THR A 525 -18.13 -4.13 -19.95
N GLY A 526 -17.93 -3.94 -18.64
CA GLY A 526 -18.13 -2.68 -17.97
C GLY A 526 -17.53 -2.63 -16.57
N PHE A 527 -17.67 -1.48 -15.92
CA PHE A 527 -17.22 -1.24 -14.54
C PHE A 527 -18.16 -0.28 -13.80
N LEU A 528 -18.00 -0.20 -12.48
CA LEU A 528 -18.76 0.73 -11.63
C LEU A 528 -18.01 2.06 -11.50
N GLY A 529 -18.67 3.17 -11.82
CA GLY A 529 -18.11 4.52 -11.76
C GLY A 529 -18.87 5.43 -10.78
N MET A 530 -18.13 6.17 -9.96
CA MET A 530 -18.65 7.26 -9.13
C MET A 530 -17.65 8.40 -9.15
N PHE A 531 -18.10 9.61 -9.46
CA PHE A 531 -17.23 10.78 -9.61
C PHE A 531 -17.74 11.94 -8.78
N TYR A 532 -16.85 12.90 -8.51
CA TYR A 532 -17.16 14.10 -7.72
C TYR A 532 -17.59 13.80 -6.28
N LEU A 533 -17.08 12.72 -5.69
CA LEU A 533 -17.32 12.39 -4.28
C LEU A 533 -16.58 13.40 -3.38
N LEU A 534 -17.18 13.79 -2.26
CA LEU A 534 -16.58 14.72 -1.29
C LEU A 534 -16.44 14.06 0.09
N ASN A 535 -17.46 13.32 0.50
CA ASN A 535 -17.53 12.61 1.77
C ASN A 535 -17.34 11.10 1.55
N PRO A 536 -16.41 10.43 2.25
CA PRO A 536 -16.22 8.99 2.13
C PRO A 536 -17.46 8.15 2.43
N SER A 537 -18.41 8.66 3.23
CA SER A 537 -19.68 7.98 3.47
C SER A 537 -20.48 7.76 2.17
N GLU A 538 -20.28 8.60 1.15
CA GLU A 538 -20.93 8.45 -0.16
C GLU A 538 -20.58 7.13 -0.86
N LEU A 539 -19.46 6.48 -0.52
CA LEU A 539 -19.09 5.14 -1.02
C LEU A 539 -20.12 4.07 -0.67
N TYR A 540 -20.84 4.26 0.43
CA TYR A 540 -21.86 3.34 0.93
C TYR A 540 -23.28 3.81 0.61
N GLU A 541 -23.49 5.11 0.46
CA GLU A 541 -24.80 5.73 0.30
C GLU A 541 -25.22 5.92 -1.17
N LYS A 542 -24.26 6.22 -2.06
CA LYS A 542 -24.54 6.47 -3.48
C LYS A 542 -24.54 5.18 -4.27
N LYS A 543 -25.50 5.08 -5.20
CA LYS A 543 -25.51 4.02 -6.21
C LYS A 543 -24.49 4.36 -7.31
N PRO A 544 -23.55 3.45 -7.63
CA PRO A 544 -22.61 3.67 -8.73
C PRO A 544 -23.30 3.60 -10.10
N LEU A 545 -22.73 4.32 -11.07
CA LEU A 545 -23.10 4.21 -12.49
C LEU A 545 -22.43 2.99 -13.11
N VAL A 546 -23.12 2.30 -13.99
CA VAL A 546 -22.54 1.20 -14.76
C VAL A 546 -22.01 1.76 -16.08
N TYR A 547 -20.70 1.71 -16.26
CA TYR A 547 -20.03 2.13 -17.49
C TYR A 547 -19.83 0.93 -18.39
N ASP A 548 -20.26 1.04 -19.64
CA ASP A 548 -19.93 0.12 -20.72
C ASP A 548 -18.58 0.48 -21.36
N LEU A 549 -17.70 -0.51 -21.53
CA LEU A 549 -16.34 -0.30 -22.05
C LEU A 549 -16.34 0.08 -23.53
N GLU A 550 -17.29 -0.41 -24.33
CA GLU A 550 -17.39 -0.02 -25.73
C GLU A 550 -17.81 1.45 -25.84
N MET A 551 -18.72 1.91 -24.99
CA MET A 551 -19.07 3.33 -24.91
C MET A 551 -17.89 4.19 -24.46
N VAL A 552 -17.07 3.73 -23.50
CA VAL A 552 -15.83 4.44 -23.11
C VAL A 552 -14.88 4.60 -24.31
N LYS A 553 -14.68 3.53 -25.10
CA LYS A 553 -13.89 3.59 -26.33
C LYS A 553 -14.52 4.51 -27.38
N GLN A 554 -15.85 4.58 -27.46
CA GLN A 554 -16.51 5.52 -28.37
C GLN A 554 -16.30 6.98 -27.95
N PHE A 555 -16.36 7.28 -26.65
CA PHE A 555 -16.11 8.63 -26.12
C PHE A 555 -14.67 9.08 -26.33
N SER A 556 -13.70 8.18 -26.20
CA SER A 556 -12.28 8.50 -26.35
C SER A 556 -11.55 7.43 -27.15
N PRO A 557 -11.75 7.37 -28.48
CA PRO A 557 -11.24 6.28 -29.33
C PRO A 557 -9.72 6.20 -29.41
N GLU A 558 -9.02 7.30 -29.15
CA GLU A 558 -7.56 7.37 -29.24
C GLU A 558 -6.89 7.27 -27.87
N ASN A 559 -7.39 8.00 -26.88
CA ASN A 559 -6.74 8.13 -25.57
C ASN A 559 -7.32 7.20 -24.49
N MET A 560 -8.46 6.55 -24.76
CA MET A 560 -9.26 5.78 -23.79
C MET A 560 -9.55 6.53 -22.48
N SER A 561 -9.65 7.86 -22.52
CA SER A 561 -10.03 8.66 -21.37
C SER A 561 -11.40 8.26 -20.86
N ILE A 562 -11.55 8.18 -19.55
CA ILE A 562 -12.83 7.89 -18.89
C ILE A 562 -13.51 9.22 -18.60
N MET A 563 -14.65 9.46 -19.26
CA MET A 563 -15.46 10.66 -19.00
C MET A 563 -16.22 10.53 -17.67
N GLU A 564 -16.09 11.55 -16.83
CA GLU A 564 -16.71 11.60 -15.50
C GLU A 564 -18.17 12.05 -15.60
N PHE A 565 -19.13 11.17 -15.33
CA PHE A 565 -20.57 11.49 -15.33
C PHE A 565 -21.11 11.56 -13.90
N ARG A 566 -22.04 12.50 -13.67
CA ARG A 566 -22.71 12.69 -12.37
C ARG A 566 -24.02 11.93 -12.25
N SER A 567 -24.65 11.61 -13.38
CA SER A 567 -25.94 10.94 -13.42
C SER A 567 -26.02 9.97 -14.61
N GLU A 568 -26.88 8.96 -14.47
CA GLU A 568 -27.20 8.00 -15.53
C GLU A 568 -27.79 8.71 -16.74
N ARG A 569 -28.62 9.72 -16.52
CA ARG A 569 -29.19 10.57 -17.57
C ARG A 569 -28.12 11.25 -18.43
N ASP A 570 -27.06 11.79 -17.82
CA ASP A 570 -25.99 12.46 -18.56
C ASP A 570 -25.16 11.45 -19.37
N TYR A 571 -24.91 10.27 -18.79
CA TYR A 571 -24.21 9.17 -19.46
C TYR A 571 -24.98 8.71 -20.71
N GLU A 572 -26.29 8.45 -20.57
CA GLU A 572 -27.16 8.08 -21.69
C GLU A 572 -27.28 9.18 -22.75
N LEU A 573 -27.42 10.44 -22.33
CA LEU A 573 -27.52 11.57 -23.24
C LEU A 573 -26.24 11.72 -24.07
N CYS A 574 -25.07 11.69 -23.43
CA CYS A 574 -23.80 11.75 -24.14
C CYS A 574 -23.60 10.52 -25.04
N GLY A 575 -24.06 9.34 -24.62
CA GLY A 575 -24.07 8.13 -25.45
C GLY A 575 -24.88 8.30 -26.75
N LYS A 576 -26.05 8.95 -26.67
CA LYS A 576 -26.83 9.29 -27.88
C LYS A 576 -26.12 10.33 -28.74
N ILE A 577 -25.56 11.38 -28.12
CA ILE A 577 -24.83 12.43 -28.86
C ILE A 577 -23.66 11.83 -29.65
N ILE A 578 -22.86 10.94 -29.04
CA ILE A 578 -21.71 10.34 -29.73
C ILE A 578 -22.14 9.30 -30.78
N GLY A 579 -23.29 8.65 -30.59
CA GLY A 579 -23.84 7.69 -31.55
C GLY A 579 -24.52 8.32 -32.76
N ASP A 580 -25.17 9.48 -32.58
CA ASP A 580 -26.02 10.13 -33.60
C ASP A 580 -25.30 11.23 -34.39
N HIS A 581 -24.09 11.64 -33.96
CA HIS A 581 -23.36 12.77 -34.56
C HIS A 581 -21.90 12.44 -34.92
N THR A 582 -21.42 13.04 -36.01
CA THR A 582 -20.01 12.95 -36.44
C THR A 582 -19.07 13.63 -35.45
N LYS A 583 -17.94 12.99 -35.14
CA LYS A 583 -16.95 13.54 -34.20
C LYS A 583 -16.20 14.72 -34.83
N ILE A 584 -15.84 15.73 -34.04
CA ILE A 584 -15.02 16.87 -34.54
C ILE A 584 -13.73 16.39 -35.21
N ALA A 585 -13.09 15.35 -34.67
CA ALA A 585 -11.88 14.74 -35.23
C ALA A 585 -12.06 14.20 -36.66
N GLU A 586 -13.27 13.79 -37.02
CA GLU A 586 -13.64 13.28 -38.35
C GLU A 586 -13.99 14.42 -39.32
N THR A 587 -14.17 15.64 -38.81
CA THR A 587 -14.40 16.83 -39.64
C THR A 587 -13.09 17.42 -40.17
N LYS A 588 -13.20 18.48 -40.98
CA LYS A 588 -12.04 19.29 -41.43
C LYS A 588 -11.56 20.28 -40.37
N ILE A 589 -12.27 20.43 -39.25
CA ILE A 589 -11.88 21.33 -38.16
C ILE A 589 -10.65 20.75 -37.48
N ARG A 590 -9.65 21.59 -37.25
CA ARG A 590 -8.43 21.24 -36.53
C ARG A 590 -8.26 22.20 -35.38
N MET A 591 -8.41 21.68 -34.16
CA MET A 591 -8.04 22.42 -32.96
C MET A 591 -6.52 22.55 -32.90
N ARG A 592 -6.02 23.72 -32.49
CA ARG A 592 -4.61 23.95 -32.23
C ARG A 592 -4.47 24.49 -30.82
N ARG A 593 -3.31 24.22 -30.20
CA ARG A 593 -2.95 24.89 -28.95
C ARG A 593 -2.94 26.41 -29.22
N GLU A 594 -3.54 27.17 -28.31
CA GLU A 594 -3.41 28.62 -28.28
C GLU A 594 -1.98 29.00 -27.81
N PHE A 595 -1.76 30.29 -27.52
CA PHE A 595 -0.47 30.75 -27.01
C PHE A 595 -0.22 30.25 -25.58
N ASN A 596 0.92 29.60 -25.36
CA ASN A 596 1.35 29.15 -24.04
C ASN A 596 2.39 30.13 -23.46
N LEU A 597 2.10 30.76 -22.32
CA LEU A 597 2.98 31.77 -21.71
C LEU A 597 4.43 31.32 -21.47
N THR A 598 4.64 30.02 -21.26
CA THR A 598 5.96 29.43 -21.03
C THR A 598 6.67 29.11 -22.34
N ASP A 599 6.05 28.29 -23.19
CA ASP A 599 6.68 27.80 -24.43
C ASP A 599 6.78 28.89 -25.50
N ASP A 600 5.78 29.77 -25.53
CA ASP A 600 5.68 30.88 -26.46
C ASP A 600 6.13 32.19 -25.81
N ARG A 601 6.86 32.15 -24.67
CA ARG A 601 7.33 33.33 -23.91
C ARG A 601 7.94 34.41 -24.80
N LYS A 602 8.67 34.01 -25.84
CA LYS A 602 9.30 34.91 -26.84
C LYS A 602 8.30 35.74 -27.68
N LEU A 603 7.05 35.31 -27.76
CA LEU A 603 5.96 36.00 -28.46
C LEU A 603 5.24 37.00 -27.57
N PHE A 604 5.38 36.89 -26.25
CA PHE A 604 4.76 37.81 -25.30
C PHE A 604 5.68 38.99 -25.00
N LYS A 605 5.11 40.18 -25.09
CA LYS A 605 5.79 41.44 -24.74
C LYS A 605 5.04 42.13 -23.62
N ILE A 606 5.78 42.70 -22.68
CA ILE A 606 5.21 43.42 -21.53
C ILE A 606 4.63 44.79 -21.98
N LYS A 607 5.16 45.35 -23.07
CA LYS A 607 4.69 46.59 -23.68
C LYS A 607 4.73 46.47 -25.21
N PRO A 608 3.85 47.17 -25.95
CA PRO A 608 3.94 47.25 -27.40
C PRO A 608 5.25 47.94 -27.80
N GLU A 609 6.03 47.29 -28.64
CA GLU A 609 7.29 47.81 -29.21
C GLU A 609 7.17 48.07 -30.72
N SER A 610 6.15 47.48 -31.36
CA SER A 610 5.80 47.65 -32.77
C SER A 610 4.31 48.01 -32.92
N PRO A 611 3.91 48.81 -33.93
CA PRO A 611 2.52 48.98 -34.32
C PRO A 611 1.80 47.66 -34.67
N ASP A 612 2.56 46.62 -35.03
CA ASP A 612 2.03 45.29 -35.37
C ASP A 612 1.80 44.39 -34.14
N ASP A 613 2.18 44.84 -32.94
CA ASP A 613 1.95 44.07 -31.71
C ASP A 613 0.46 44.10 -31.34
N LEU A 614 -0.14 42.92 -31.18
CA LEU A 614 -1.55 42.76 -30.87
C LEU A 614 -1.78 42.57 -29.36
N PRO A 615 -2.81 43.21 -28.78
CA PRO A 615 -3.22 42.93 -27.41
C PRO A 615 -3.76 41.51 -27.31
N LEU A 616 -3.21 40.73 -26.37
CA LEU A 616 -3.74 39.42 -26.02
C LEU A 616 -4.76 39.58 -24.89
N TYR A 617 -5.95 39.02 -25.09
CA TYR A 617 -6.99 38.94 -24.08
C TYR A 617 -7.08 37.50 -23.58
N GLU A 618 -6.84 37.26 -22.29
CA GLU A 618 -7.07 35.96 -21.66
C GLU A 618 -8.56 35.76 -21.40
N GLY A 619 -9.03 34.53 -21.65
CA GLY A 619 -10.42 34.09 -21.44
C GLY A 619 -10.52 32.90 -20.51
#